data_AF-A0A933A4G2-F1
#
_entry.id   AF-A0A933A4G2-F1
#
_cell.length_a   1.000
_cell.length_b   1.000
_cell.length_c   1.000
_cell.angle_alpha   90.00
_cell.angle_beta   90.00
_cell.angle_gamma   90.00
#
_symmetry.space_group_name_H-M   'P 1'
#
loop_
_entity.id
_entity.type
_entity.pdbx_description
1 polymer ?
#
loop_
_entity_poly.entity_id
_entity_poly.type
_entity_poly.pdbx_seq_one_letter_code
_entity_poly.pdbx_strand_id
1 'polypeptide(L)' 'MKYTIIIEKGRESGFVAYALALKGCVSQGKTMEVYVEALLENRFAVPTEVAINARL' A
#
# COMPACT_ATOMS: atom_id res chain seq x y z
N MET A 1 14.01 -5.85 -4.92
CA MET A 1 14.02 -4.37 -4.97
C MET A 1 13.11 -3.89 -3.85
N LYS A 2 13.51 -2.91 -3.03
CA LYS A 2 12.70 -2.38 -1.92
C LYS A 2 12.13 -1.01 -2.33
N TYR A 3 10.85 -0.78 -2.07
CA TYR A 3 10.20 0.52 -2.26
C TYR A 3 9.26 0.81 -1.09
N THR A 4 9.09 2.10 -0.77
CA THR A 4 8.31 2.55 0.38
C THR A 4 6.85 2.76 -0.01
N ILE A 5 5.95 2.23 0.80
CA ILE A 5 4.51 2.37 0.66
C ILE A 5 3.98 3.23 1.78
N ILE A 6 3.22 4.26 1.43
CA ILE A 6 2.51 5.09 2.41
C ILE A 6 1.09 4.55 2.53
N ILE A 7 0.68 4.24 3.74
CA ILE A 7 -0.69 3.79 4.05
C ILE A 7 -1.36 4.90 4.84
N GLU A 8 -2.44 5.44 4.29
CA GLU A 8 -3.30 6.39 4.97
C GLU A 8 -4.61 5.70 5.38
N LYS A 9 -5.00 5.86 6.65
CA LYS A 9 -6.31 5.39 7.12
C LYS A 9 -7.31 6.53 6.97
N GLY A 10 -8.22 6.40 6.01
CA GLY A 10 -9.37 7.28 5.88
C GLY A 10 -10.39 7.04 6.98
N ARG A 11 -11.08 8.09 7.42
CA ARG A 11 -12.11 7.99 8.47
C ARG A 11 -13.28 7.07 8.09
N GLU A 12 -13.69 7.09 6.82
CA GLU A 12 -14.84 6.32 6.32
C GLU A 12 -14.46 5.36 5.18
N SER A 13 -13.33 5.59 4.52
CA SER A 13 -12.94 4.93 3.27
C SER A 13 -12.03 3.70 3.44
N GLY A 14 -11.63 3.38 4.67
CA GLY A 14 -10.71 2.28 4.98
C GLY A 14 -9.25 2.70 4.90
N PHE A 15 -8.42 1.93 4.20
CA PHE A 15 -7.00 2.18 3.96
C PHE A 15 -6.76 2.55 2.50
N VAL A 16 -5.89 3.54 2.28
CA VAL A 16 -5.37 3.89 0.96
C VAL A 16 -3.87 3.70 0.98
N ALA A 17 -3.35 2.93 0.03
CA ALA A 17 -1.93 2.64 -0.11
C ALA A 17 -1.37 3.30 -1.37
N TYR A 18 -0.28 4.05 -1.21
CA TYR A 18 0.43 4.76 -2.27
C TYR A 18 1.83 4.20 -2.44
N ALA A 19 2.16 3.75 -3.65
CA ALA A 19 3.51 3.38 -4.02
C ALA A 19 4.20 4.57 -4.71
N LEU A 20 4.93 5.40 -3.95
CA LEU A 20 5.57 6.62 -4.50
C LEU A 20 6.57 6.35 -5.62
N ALA A 21 7.24 5.19 -5.58
CA ALA A 21 8.17 4.76 -6.62
C ALA A 21 7.47 4.35 -7.92
N LEU A 22 6.16 4.07 -7.87
CA LEU A 22 5.33 3.61 -8.98
C LEU A 22 4.23 4.65 -9.24
N LYS A 23 4.55 5.66 -10.05
CA LYS A 23 3.64 6.80 -10.31
C LYS A 23 2.26 6.30 -10.74
N GLY A 24 1.23 6.70 -10.00
CA GLY A 24 -0.17 6.33 -10.27
C GLY A 24 -0.61 4.99 -9.66
N CYS A 25 0.28 4.26 -8.98
CA CYS A 25 -0.07 3.03 -8.28
C CYS A 25 -0.69 3.38 -6.91
N VAL A 26 -2.02 3.35 -6.87
CA VAL A 26 -2.85 3.58 -5.69
C VAL A 26 -3.79 2.40 -5.54
N SER A 27 -3.92 1.86 -4.34
CA SER A 27 -4.92 0.84 -4.00
C SER A 27 -5.69 1.28 -2.76
N GLN A 28 -6.98 0.95 -2.70
CA GLN A 28 -7.84 1.27 -1.57
C GLN A 28 -8.64 0.02 -1.16
N GLY A 29 -8.73 -0.21 0.15
CA GLY A 29 -9.45 -1.36 0.68
C GLY A 29 -9.86 -1.19 2.13
N LYS A 30 -10.75 -2.05 2.62
CA LYS A 30 -11.10 -2.09 4.05
C LYS A 30 -9.96 -2.61 4.91
N THR A 31 -9.03 -3.33 4.31
CA THR A 31 -7.93 -4.01 4.98
C THR A 31 -6.66 -3.91 4.15
N MET A 32 -5.52 -4.22 4.76
CA MET A 32 -4.21 -4.10 4.13
C MET A 32 -3.93 -5.17 3.07
N GLU A 33 -4.65 -6.29 3.08
CA GLU A 33 -4.50 -7.37 2.11
C GLU A 33 -4.80 -6.90 0.68
N VAL A 34 -5.72 -5.95 0.52
CA VAL A 34 -6.10 -5.40 -0.80
C VAL A 34 -4.91 -4.76 -1.52
N TYR A 35 -3.95 -4.21 -0.78
CA TYR A 35 -2.72 -3.68 -1.37
C TYR A 35 -1.81 -4.81 -1.89
N VAL A 36 -1.68 -5.91 -1.13
CA VAL A 36 -0.88 -7.06 -1.54
C VAL A 36 -1.50 -7.75 -2.75
N GLU A 37 -2.81 -7.91 -2.77
CA GLU A 37 -3.55 -8.45 -3.91
C GLU A 37 -3.32 -7.62 -5.18
N ALA A 38 -3.43 -6.28 -5.08
CA ALA A 38 -3.16 -5.39 -6.21
C ALA A 38 -1.72 -5.52 -6.74
N LEU A 39 -0.72 -5.72 -5.86
CA LEU A 39 0.66 -5.96 -6.30
C LEU A 39 0.79 -7.30 -7.04
N LEU A 40 0.16 -8.36 -6.53
CA LEU A 40 0.18 -9.68 -7.14
C LEU A 40 -0.50 -9.68 -8.52
N GLU A 41 -1.67 -9.04 -8.64
CA GLU A 41 -2.41 -8.91 -9.91
C GLU A 41 -1.59 -8.19 -10.98
N ASN A 42 -0.86 -7.13 -10.59
CA ASN A 42 -0.02 -6.35 -11.50
C ASN A 42 1.40 -6.94 -11.68
N ARG A 43 1.69 -8.11 -11.09
CA ARG A 43 3.00 -8.78 -11.10
C ARG A 43 4.14 -7.92 -10.59
N PHE A 44 3.85 -7.05 -9.61
CA PHE A 44 4.86 -6.31 -8.87
C PHE A 44 5.43 -7.15 -7.72
N ALA A 45 6.66 -6.86 -7.31
CA ALA A 45 7.30 -7.58 -6.22
C ALA A 45 6.64 -7.24 -4.88
N VAL A 46 6.12 -8.23 -4.16
CA VAL A 46 5.52 -7.99 -2.83
C VAL A 46 6.63 -7.63 -1.81
N PRO A 47 6.49 -6.53 -1.08
CA PRO A 47 7.45 -6.20 -0.02
C PRO A 47 7.34 -7.23 1.12
N THR A 48 8.47 -7.83 1.48
CA THR A 48 8.57 -8.81 2.58
C THR A 48 8.77 -8.15 3.95
N GLU A 49 8.83 -6.81 3.99
CA GLU A 49 9.11 -6.01 5.18
C GLU A 49 8.23 -4.75 5.12
N VAL A 50 7.42 -4.53 6.15
CA VAL A 50 6.47 -3.40 6.24
C VAL A 50 6.87 -2.53 7.42
N ALA A 51 7.28 -1.29 7.14
CA ALA A 51 7.54 -0.28 8.16
C ALA A 51 6.32 0.64 8.29
N ILE A 52 5.63 0.58 9.43
CA ILE A 52 4.50 1.47 9.74
C ILE A 52 5.07 2.72 10.42
N ASN A 53 5.11 3.83 9.69
CA ASN A 53 5.51 5.12 10.26
C ASN A 53 4.24 5.85 10.73
N ALA A 54 3.78 5.52 11.94
CA ALA A 54 2.67 6.22 12.58
C ALA A 54 3.21 7.52 13.20
N ARG A 55 3.00 8.65 12.52
CA ARG A 55 3.20 9.96 13.15
C ARG A 55 1.93 10.27 13.96
N LEU A 56 2.04 10.19 15.29
CA LEU A 56 1.02 10.59 16.25
C LEU A 56 0.72 12.09 16.18
#